data_AF-A0A6A6SWV1-F1
#
_entry.id   AF-A0A6A6SWV1-F1
#
_cell.length_a   1.000
_cell.length_b   1.000
_cell.length_c   1.000
_cell.angle_alpha   90.00
_cell.angle_beta   90.00
_cell.angle_gamma   90.00
#
_symmetry.space_group_name_H-M   'P 1'
#
loop_
_entity.id
_entity.type
_entity.pdbx_description
1 polymer ?
#
loop_
_entity_poly.entity_id
_entity_poly.type
_entity_poly.pdbx_seq_one_letter_code
_entity_poly.pdbx_strand_id
1 'polypeptide(L)'
;MAEATANMSETNTGGPSRNLYKLCEGFDEAVSQHLAVSKYYESARRRRKSAFKGALGLYRKEETAKCQQISEKITTCLPRELRDMIYVDLLKDTTSGTNPFEVIVPHHRTFKEKITGHYRRYFRPALFCHTFRQEFAQAFYSSAIFYVRFLPDLHGLLHSDLSGTGFQPWTSIRRLCVVPMYPSQGSVGVSETKNNLKWLLRTGDNPGRTLYFNVPNGRDSNAHIIAVFGSIFSQLKRQGFTVIVRSSYEWGMPYETVV
;
A
#
# COMPACT_ATOMS: atom_id res chain seq x y z
N MET A 1 39.03 53.77 19.89
CA MET A 1 38.63 52.57 20.66
C MET A 1 37.10 52.51 20.57
N ALA A 2 36.56 51.98 19.49
CA ALA A 2 36.40 50.56 19.14
C ALA A 2 35.17 49.94 19.83
N GLU A 3 34.27 49.47 18.96
CA GLU A 3 33.23 48.44 19.17
C GLU A 3 31.94 48.81 19.90
N ALA A 4 30.76 48.31 19.52
CA ALA A 4 30.28 47.68 18.29
C ALA A 4 28.76 47.65 18.42
N THR A 5 28.09 47.97 17.32
CA THR A 5 26.65 47.93 17.10
C THR A 5 26.02 46.59 17.44
N ALA A 6 24.94 46.63 18.22
CA ALA A 6 23.99 45.54 18.36
C ALA A 6 23.28 45.28 17.02
N ASN A 7 23.67 44.20 16.36
CA ASN A 7 22.91 43.55 15.31
C ASN A 7 22.75 42.07 15.71
N MET A 8 21.77 41.78 16.55
CA MET A 8 21.26 40.42 16.67
C MET A 8 20.31 40.19 15.50
N SER A 9 20.85 39.56 14.47
CA SER A 9 20.08 38.97 13.38
C SER A 9 19.18 37.87 13.91
N GLU A 10 17.92 37.92 13.52
CA GLU A 10 16.95 36.85 13.65
C GLU A 10 17.45 35.61 12.89
N THR A 11 18.18 34.76 13.59
CA THR A 11 18.60 33.45 13.08
C THR A 11 17.50 32.43 13.38
N ASN A 12 16.65 32.24 12.37
CA ASN A 12 16.27 30.92 11.87
C ASN A 12 15.98 29.82 12.91
N THR A 13 14.95 30.01 13.74
CA THR A 13 14.38 28.97 14.62
C THR A 13 13.33 28.12 13.90
N GLY A 14 13.62 27.73 12.65
CA GLY A 14 12.86 26.70 11.94
C GLY A 14 13.31 25.32 12.40
N GLY A 15 12.70 24.79 13.45
CA GLY A 15 13.03 23.44 13.96
C GLY A 15 12.98 22.35 12.86
N PRO A 16 13.71 21.23 13.02
CA PRO A 16 13.87 20.19 12.00
C PRO A 16 12.54 19.64 11.44
N SER A 17 11.47 19.68 12.25
CA SER A 17 10.11 19.33 11.85
C SER A 17 9.56 20.23 10.73
N ARG A 18 9.76 21.56 10.77
CA ARG A 18 9.24 22.49 9.75
C ARG A 18 9.88 22.28 8.37
N ASN A 19 11.15 21.88 8.34
CA ASN A 19 11.85 21.59 7.09
C ASN A 19 11.43 20.24 6.48
N LEU A 20 11.12 19.24 7.32
CA LEU A 20 10.57 17.96 6.87
C LEU A 20 9.15 18.11 6.30
N TYR A 21 8.27 18.86 6.97
CA TYR A 21 6.92 19.13 6.47
C TYR A 21 6.96 19.83 5.10
N LYS A 22 7.80 20.85 4.93
CA LYS A 22 7.99 21.52 3.63
C LYS A 22 8.55 20.59 2.55
N LEU A 23 9.39 19.63 2.92
CA LEU A 23 9.94 18.65 1.97
C LEU A 23 8.86 17.65 1.50
N CYS A 24 7.99 17.19 2.42
CA CYS A 24 6.85 16.33 2.11
C CYS A 24 5.79 17.05 1.29
N GLU A 25 5.41 18.27 1.66
CA GLU A 25 4.48 19.11 0.90
C GLU A 25 5.02 19.40 -0.50
N GLY A 26 6.29 19.81 -0.61
CA GLY A 26 6.92 20.06 -1.90
C GLY A 26 7.04 18.81 -2.78
N PHE A 27 7.21 17.63 -2.17
CA PHE A 27 7.25 16.36 -2.88
C PHE A 27 5.87 15.95 -3.41
N ASP A 28 4.84 16.00 -2.58
CA ASP A 28 3.48 15.68 -2.99
C ASP A 28 2.90 16.71 -3.97
N GLU A 29 3.28 17.99 -3.83
CA GLU A 29 2.94 19.04 -4.78
C GLU A 29 3.60 18.79 -6.14
N ALA A 30 4.92 18.50 -6.18
CA ALA A 30 5.62 18.19 -7.43
C ALA A 30 5.03 16.96 -8.14
N VAL A 31 4.69 15.91 -7.37
CA VAL A 31 4.03 14.71 -7.91
C VAL A 31 2.62 15.02 -8.41
N SER A 32 1.87 15.86 -7.70
CA SER A 32 0.51 16.25 -8.09
C SER A 32 0.48 17.16 -9.31
N GLN A 33 1.40 18.11 -9.43
CA GLN A 33 1.61 18.94 -10.62
C GLN A 33 1.92 18.08 -11.85
N HIS A 34 2.86 17.13 -11.72
CA HIS A 34 3.20 16.19 -12.80
C HIS A 34 2.00 15.36 -13.28
N LEU A 35 1.16 14.90 -12.34
CA LEU A 35 -0.05 14.13 -12.65
C LEU A 35 -1.16 14.99 -13.26
N ALA A 36 -1.34 16.23 -12.80
CA ALA A 36 -2.31 17.18 -13.35
C ALA A 36 -1.95 17.54 -14.80
N VAL A 37 -0.68 17.84 -15.07
CA VAL A 37 -0.14 18.06 -16.42
C VAL A 37 -0.30 16.80 -17.28
N SER A 38 -0.16 15.61 -16.69
CA SER A 38 -0.38 14.35 -17.38
C SER A 38 -1.84 14.10 -17.80
N LYS A 39 -2.82 14.37 -16.92
CA LYS A 39 -4.25 14.27 -17.24
C LYS A 39 -4.70 15.31 -18.26
N TYR A 40 -4.24 16.56 -18.10
CA TYR A 40 -4.52 17.63 -19.05
C TYR A 40 -3.97 17.31 -20.45
N TYR A 41 -2.80 16.67 -20.53
CA TYR A 41 -2.25 16.19 -21.78
C TYR A 41 -3.06 15.07 -22.44
N GLU A 42 -3.63 14.11 -21.70
CA GLU A 42 -4.51 13.11 -22.32
C GLU A 42 -5.74 13.77 -22.96
N SER A 43 -6.31 14.78 -22.29
CA SER A 43 -7.39 15.60 -22.84
C SER A 43 -6.94 16.44 -24.05
N ALA A 44 -5.72 17.00 -24.04
CA ALA A 44 -5.17 17.79 -25.15
C ALA A 44 -4.69 16.92 -26.34
N ARG A 45 -4.21 15.70 -26.07
CA ARG A 45 -3.82 14.69 -27.07
C ARG A 45 -5.02 14.23 -27.89
N ARG A 46 -6.18 14.05 -27.24
CA ARG A 46 -7.47 13.82 -27.94
C ARG A 46 -7.81 14.96 -28.91
N ARG A 47 -7.29 16.17 -28.67
CA ARG A 47 -7.52 17.39 -29.48
C ARG A 47 -6.40 17.71 -30.50
N ARG A 48 -5.47 16.79 -30.79
CA ARG A 48 -4.45 16.84 -31.88
C ARG A 48 -3.62 18.15 -32.01
N LYS A 49 -3.21 18.82 -30.93
CA LYS A 49 -2.28 19.97 -31.02
C LYS A 49 -0.80 19.51 -31.01
N SER A 50 -0.10 19.60 -32.15
CA SER A 50 1.27 19.05 -32.33
C SER A 50 2.36 19.88 -31.64
N ALA A 51 2.30 21.21 -31.71
CA ALA A 51 3.28 22.11 -31.07
C ALA A 51 3.32 21.98 -29.54
N PHE A 52 2.20 21.59 -28.93
CA PHE A 52 2.09 21.39 -27.48
C PHE A 52 2.78 20.11 -27.01
N LYS A 53 3.03 19.12 -27.89
CA LYS A 53 3.72 17.86 -27.52
C LYS A 53 5.20 18.07 -27.21
N GLY A 54 5.87 19.02 -27.87
CA GLY A 54 7.31 19.27 -27.70
C GLY A 54 7.66 19.93 -26.36
N ALA A 55 7.03 21.07 -26.05
CA ALA A 55 7.26 21.80 -24.80
C ALA A 55 6.86 20.98 -23.56
N LEU A 56 5.77 20.21 -23.64
CA LEU A 56 5.32 19.36 -22.54
C LEU A 56 6.18 18.11 -22.36
N GLY A 57 6.82 17.62 -23.44
CA GLY A 57 7.81 16.56 -23.37
C GLY A 57 9.06 16.98 -22.61
N LEU A 58 9.51 18.23 -22.79
CA LEU A 58 10.61 18.82 -22.03
C LEU A 58 10.23 19.05 -20.56
N TYR A 59 9.07 19.65 -20.31
CA TYR A 59 8.57 19.87 -18.95
C TYR A 59 8.43 18.56 -18.15
N ARG A 60 7.90 17.50 -18.78
CA ARG A 60 7.84 16.16 -18.17
C ARG A 60 9.21 15.59 -17.86
N LYS A 61 10.21 15.78 -18.73
CA LYS A 61 11.58 15.31 -18.49
C LYS A 61 12.19 16.04 -17.29
N GLU A 62 12.00 17.36 -17.19
CA GLU A 62 12.49 18.15 -16.06
C GLU A 62 11.83 17.77 -14.74
N GLU A 63 10.50 17.62 -14.69
CA GLU A 63 9.81 17.15 -13.49
C GLU A 63 10.20 15.72 -13.11
N THR A 64 10.35 14.84 -14.10
CA THR A 64 10.80 13.46 -13.87
C THR A 64 12.20 13.45 -13.25
N ALA A 65 13.12 14.26 -13.78
CA ALA A 65 14.46 14.40 -13.24
C ALA A 65 14.45 14.98 -11.81
N LYS A 66 13.59 15.97 -11.54
CA LYS A 66 13.40 16.51 -10.18
C LYS A 66 12.89 15.45 -9.20
N CYS A 67 11.86 14.68 -9.56
CA CYS A 67 11.35 13.60 -8.72
C CYS A 67 12.41 12.53 -8.43
N GLN A 68 13.21 12.16 -9.44
CA GLN A 68 14.31 11.22 -9.26
C GLN A 68 15.36 11.78 -8.28
N GLN A 69 15.82 13.02 -8.50
CA GLN A 69 16.81 13.68 -7.63
C GLN A 69 16.32 13.81 -6.19
N ILE A 70 15.05 14.19 -5.98
CA ILE A 70 14.48 14.32 -4.63
C ILE A 70 14.41 12.93 -3.97
N SER A 71 13.93 11.91 -4.69
CA SER A 71 13.84 10.55 -4.15
C SER A 71 15.21 9.98 -3.76
N GLU A 72 16.24 10.29 -4.55
CA GLU A 72 17.62 9.89 -4.27
C GLU A 72 18.17 10.60 -3.03
N LYS A 73 17.96 11.92 -2.91
CA LYS A 73 18.32 12.69 -1.71
C LYS A 73 17.59 12.19 -0.46
N ILE A 74 16.31 11.88 -0.55
CA ILE A 74 15.54 11.27 0.56
C ILE A 74 16.23 9.99 1.01
N THR A 75 16.53 9.08 0.08
CA THR A 75 17.11 7.76 0.41
C THR A 75 18.56 7.80 0.91
N THR A 76 19.33 8.82 0.52
CA THR A 76 20.76 8.91 0.83
C THR A 76 21.06 9.81 2.03
N CYS A 77 20.26 10.85 2.26
CA CYS A 77 20.56 11.86 3.27
C CYS A 77 19.71 11.73 4.55
N LEU A 78 18.52 11.13 4.47
CA LEU A 78 17.66 11.00 5.65
C LEU A 78 17.90 9.66 6.36
N PRO A 79 17.92 9.61 7.70
CA PRO A 79 17.86 8.36 8.48
C PRO A 79 16.63 7.52 8.15
N ARG A 80 16.73 6.21 8.35
CA ARG A 80 15.69 5.25 7.96
C ARG A 80 14.34 5.57 8.61
N GLU A 81 14.35 5.97 9.88
CA GLU A 81 13.16 6.29 10.66
C GLU A 81 12.38 7.45 10.04
N LEU A 82 13.08 8.50 9.58
CA LEU A 82 12.44 9.63 8.90
C LEU A 82 11.91 9.22 7.53
N ARG A 83 12.61 8.34 6.81
CA ARG A 83 12.11 7.81 5.54
C ARG A 83 10.85 6.98 5.73
N ASP A 84 10.80 6.13 6.76
CA ASP A 84 9.63 5.34 7.10
C ASP A 84 8.44 6.24 7.47
N MET A 85 8.66 7.34 8.20
CA MET A 85 7.61 8.34 8.45
C MET A 85 7.06 8.95 7.16
N ILE A 86 7.95 9.32 6.23
CA ILE A 86 7.56 9.83 4.91
C ILE A 86 6.74 8.76 4.17
N TYR A 87 7.19 7.52 4.11
CA TYR A 87 6.47 6.45 3.41
C TYR A 87 5.10 6.19 4.00
N VAL A 88 4.99 6.14 5.33
CA VAL A 88 3.69 6.00 6.02
C VAL A 88 2.78 7.17 5.65
N ASP A 89 3.30 8.39 5.59
CA ASP A 89 2.51 9.56 5.23
C ASP A 89 2.04 9.52 3.77
N LEU A 90 2.91 9.16 2.83
CA LEU A 90 2.56 8.97 1.41
C LEU A 90 1.54 7.85 1.19
N LEU A 91 1.45 6.89 2.11
CA LEU A 91 0.46 5.81 2.09
C LEU A 91 -0.90 6.23 2.66
N LYS A 92 -0.96 7.25 3.52
CA LYS A 92 -2.23 7.76 4.03
C LYS A 92 -3.03 8.31 2.87
N ASP A 93 -4.24 7.80 2.70
CA ASP A 93 -5.23 8.46 1.88
C ASP A 93 -5.84 9.57 2.76
N THR A 94 -5.65 10.83 2.35
CA THR A 94 -6.20 12.00 3.05
C THR A 94 -7.72 11.92 3.20
N THR A 95 -8.39 11.05 2.46
CA THR A 95 -9.86 10.88 2.51
C THR A 95 -10.36 9.82 3.47
N SER A 96 -9.56 8.79 3.82
CA SER A 96 -10.05 7.65 4.60
C SER A 96 -9.61 7.65 6.06
N GLY A 97 -8.53 8.38 6.43
CA GLY A 97 -8.08 8.53 7.82
C GLY A 97 -7.70 7.24 8.57
N THR A 98 -7.95 6.07 8.00
CA THR A 98 -7.76 4.76 8.61
C THR A 98 -6.40 4.19 8.25
N ASN A 99 -5.57 3.94 9.26
CA ASN A 99 -4.36 3.16 9.17
C ASN A 99 -4.51 1.93 10.09
N PRO A 100 -4.40 0.68 9.59
CA PRO A 100 -4.07 0.30 8.22
C PRO A 100 -5.09 0.73 7.17
N PHE A 101 -4.58 1.11 6.00
CA PHE A 101 -5.41 1.31 4.82
C PHE A 101 -5.65 -0.02 4.10
N GLU A 102 -6.76 -0.08 3.37
CA GLU A 102 -7.26 -1.31 2.75
C GLU A 102 -6.96 -1.34 1.26
N VAL A 103 -6.51 -2.50 0.77
CA VAL A 103 -6.26 -2.73 -0.66
C VAL A 103 -7.11 -3.90 -1.14
N ILE A 104 -8.08 -3.60 -2.00
CA ILE A 104 -8.90 -4.63 -2.66
C ILE A 104 -8.11 -5.21 -3.82
N VAL A 105 -7.80 -6.51 -3.74
CA VAL A 105 -7.08 -7.20 -4.81
C VAL A 105 -8.05 -7.49 -5.97
N PRO A 106 -7.75 -6.99 -7.18
CA PRO A 106 -8.62 -7.15 -8.34
C PRO A 106 -8.63 -8.60 -8.83
N HIS A 107 -9.82 -9.09 -9.18
CA HIS A 107 -10.00 -10.47 -9.66
C HIS A 107 -9.51 -10.69 -11.09
N HIS A 108 -8.87 -11.84 -11.35
CA HIS A 108 -8.50 -12.38 -12.67
C HIS A 108 -7.60 -11.47 -13.52
N ARG A 109 -6.86 -10.56 -12.91
CA ARG A 109 -5.93 -9.69 -13.62
C ARG A 109 -4.62 -9.57 -12.86
N THR A 110 -3.54 -9.28 -13.57
CA THR A 110 -2.26 -9.08 -12.89
C THR A 110 -2.41 -7.93 -11.90
N PHE A 111 -2.04 -8.18 -10.65
CA PHE A 111 -2.14 -7.21 -9.56
C PHE A 111 -1.49 -5.86 -9.95
N LYS A 112 -0.39 -5.95 -10.70
CA LYS A 112 0.35 -4.82 -11.27
C LYS A 112 -0.43 -3.92 -12.23
N GLU A 113 -1.33 -4.48 -13.03
CA GLU A 113 -2.08 -3.70 -14.03
C GLU A 113 -3.23 -2.90 -13.41
N LYS A 114 -3.79 -3.42 -12.31
CA LYS A 114 -5.10 -3.04 -11.83
C LYS A 114 -5.17 -2.46 -10.43
N ILE A 115 -4.05 -2.35 -9.72
CA ILE A 115 -4.05 -1.66 -8.45
C ILE A 115 -4.52 -0.20 -8.64
N THR A 116 -5.54 0.19 -7.88
CA THR A 116 -6.15 1.52 -7.91
C THR A 116 -5.90 2.21 -6.57
N GLY A 117 -5.38 3.42 -6.60
CA GLY A 117 -5.06 4.20 -5.40
C GLY A 117 -4.05 5.29 -5.70
N HIS A 118 -3.98 6.33 -4.85
CA HIS A 118 -3.00 7.41 -5.00
C HIS A 118 -1.57 6.89 -4.89
N TYR A 119 -1.33 5.91 -4.01
CA TYR A 119 -0.02 5.31 -3.76
C TYR A 119 0.63 4.68 -5.01
N ARG A 120 -0.15 4.30 -6.04
CA ARG A 120 0.40 3.71 -7.29
C ARG A 120 1.43 4.62 -7.97
N ARG A 121 1.31 5.93 -7.82
CA ARG A 121 2.21 6.90 -8.45
C ARG A 121 3.66 6.69 -8.01
N TYR A 122 3.88 6.29 -6.76
CA TYR A 122 5.20 6.12 -6.15
C TYR A 122 5.95 4.85 -6.61
N PHE A 123 5.26 3.92 -7.30
CA PHE A 123 5.90 2.74 -7.91
C PHE A 123 6.45 2.98 -9.31
N ARG A 124 6.26 4.18 -9.90
CA ARG A 124 6.63 4.44 -11.30
C ARG A 124 8.16 4.49 -11.48
N PRO A 125 8.77 3.57 -12.26
CA PRO A 125 10.22 3.53 -12.43
C PRO A 125 10.80 4.79 -13.07
N ALA A 126 10.01 5.47 -13.90
CA ALA A 126 10.42 6.71 -14.52
C ALA A 126 10.59 7.84 -13.49
N LEU A 127 9.76 7.91 -12.44
CA LEU A 127 9.69 9.07 -11.56
C LEU A 127 10.58 8.96 -10.33
N PHE A 128 10.84 7.75 -9.83
CA PHE A 128 11.49 7.54 -8.55
C PHE A 128 12.69 6.60 -8.69
N CYS A 129 13.76 6.92 -7.95
CA CYS A 129 14.96 6.12 -7.93
C CYS A 129 14.68 4.68 -7.44
N HIS A 130 15.57 3.76 -7.76
CA HIS A 130 15.39 2.33 -7.45
C HIS A 130 15.23 2.09 -5.94
N THR A 131 16.13 2.64 -5.13
CA THR A 131 16.13 2.47 -3.66
C THR A 131 14.84 2.97 -3.04
N PHE A 132 14.37 4.15 -3.46
CA PHE A 132 13.11 4.71 -2.96
C PHE A 132 11.94 3.77 -3.25
N ARG A 133 11.84 3.26 -4.48
CA ARG A 133 10.76 2.34 -4.87
C ARG A 133 10.79 1.04 -4.07
N GLN A 134 11.97 0.53 -3.76
CA GLN A 134 12.15 -0.68 -2.97
C GLN A 134 11.75 -0.48 -1.51
N GLU A 135 12.22 0.60 -0.88
CA GLU A 135 11.85 0.94 0.51
C GLU A 135 10.35 1.27 0.63
N PHE A 136 9.80 2.02 -0.33
CA PHE A 136 8.37 2.32 -0.38
C PHE A 136 7.53 1.04 -0.59
N ALA A 137 7.98 0.10 -1.41
CA ALA A 137 7.32 -1.20 -1.55
C ALA A 137 7.26 -1.95 -0.22
N GLN A 138 8.36 -1.96 0.52
CA GLN A 138 8.40 -2.57 1.84
C GLN A 138 7.38 -1.93 2.79
N ALA A 139 7.32 -0.60 2.84
CA ALA A 139 6.35 0.14 3.65
C ALA A 139 4.90 -0.18 3.21
N PHE A 140 4.62 -0.18 1.91
CA PHE A 140 3.31 -0.48 1.34
C PHE A 140 2.83 -1.89 1.72
N TYR A 141 3.65 -2.91 1.46
CA TYR A 141 3.26 -4.30 1.69
C TYR A 141 3.13 -4.66 3.18
N SER A 142 3.93 -4.03 4.05
CA SER A 142 3.83 -4.24 5.51
C SER A 142 2.66 -3.47 6.14
N SER A 143 2.29 -2.32 5.58
CA SER A 143 1.28 -1.43 6.17
C SER A 143 -0.16 -1.70 5.70
N ALA A 144 -0.36 -2.27 4.53
CA ALA A 144 -1.70 -2.52 3.98
C ALA A 144 -2.36 -3.77 4.58
N ILE A 145 -3.71 -3.76 4.61
CA ILE A 145 -4.52 -4.98 4.67
C ILE A 145 -4.96 -5.32 3.23
N PHE A 146 -4.54 -6.48 2.73
CA PHE A 146 -4.93 -6.92 1.38
C PHE A 146 -6.16 -7.81 1.42
N TYR A 147 -7.24 -7.37 0.77
CA TYR A 147 -8.47 -8.12 0.63
C TYR A 147 -8.41 -9.01 -0.61
N VAL A 148 -8.28 -10.31 -0.39
CA VAL A 148 -8.15 -11.31 -1.44
C VAL A 148 -9.39 -12.20 -1.46
N ARG A 149 -10.10 -12.19 -2.59
CA ARG A 149 -11.31 -12.99 -2.78
C ARG A 149 -11.03 -14.38 -3.33
N PHE A 150 -9.98 -14.56 -4.12
CA PHE A 150 -9.67 -15.83 -4.79
C PHE A 150 -8.18 -16.19 -4.78
N LEU A 151 -7.87 -17.48 -4.85
CA LEU A 151 -6.49 -18.00 -4.80
C LEU A 151 -5.57 -17.52 -5.92
N PRO A 152 -6.00 -17.49 -7.20
CA PRO A 152 -5.13 -16.98 -8.27
C PRO A 152 -4.69 -15.54 -8.01
N ASP A 153 -5.54 -14.75 -7.37
CA ASP A 153 -5.26 -13.36 -7.02
C ASP A 153 -4.29 -13.26 -5.83
N LEU A 154 -4.34 -14.21 -4.88
CA LEU A 154 -3.35 -14.32 -3.79
C LEU A 154 -1.95 -14.59 -4.36
N HIS A 155 -1.85 -15.58 -5.24
CA HIS A 155 -0.58 -15.89 -5.91
C HIS A 155 -0.08 -14.70 -6.71
N GLY A 156 -0.99 -14.04 -7.46
CA GLY A 156 -0.69 -12.80 -8.16
C GLY A 156 -0.13 -11.72 -7.22
N LEU A 157 -0.78 -11.46 -6.08
CA LEU A 157 -0.32 -10.50 -5.08
C LEU A 157 1.08 -10.84 -4.54
N LEU A 158 1.30 -12.10 -4.12
CA LEU A 158 2.52 -12.53 -3.44
C LEU A 158 3.77 -12.49 -4.35
N HIS A 159 3.57 -12.61 -5.66
CA HIS A 159 4.66 -12.64 -6.64
C HIS A 159 4.70 -11.41 -7.57
N SER A 160 3.76 -10.47 -7.46
CA SER A 160 3.76 -9.26 -8.29
C SER A 160 4.63 -8.16 -7.70
N ASP A 161 5.81 -7.98 -8.26
CA ASP A 161 6.62 -6.80 -7.96
C ASP A 161 6.05 -5.55 -8.65
N LEU A 162 5.26 -4.78 -7.89
CA LEU A 162 4.74 -3.48 -8.29
C LEU A 162 5.86 -2.46 -8.54
N SER A 163 6.91 -2.53 -7.75
CA SER A 163 8.03 -1.60 -7.80
C SER A 163 8.90 -1.82 -9.03
N GLY A 164 9.00 -3.07 -9.52
CA GLY A 164 9.93 -3.43 -10.59
C GLY A 164 11.39 -3.26 -10.16
N THR A 165 11.71 -3.64 -8.93
CA THR A 165 13.04 -3.58 -8.29
C THR A 165 13.55 -4.97 -7.88
N GLY A 166 12.81 -6.04 -8.19
CA GLY A 166 13.06 -7.38 -7.67
C GLY A 166 12.52 -7.58 -6.26
N PHE A 167 11.69 -6.65 -5.76
CA PHE A 167 11.07 -6.75 -4.44
C PHE A 167 10.17 -8.00 -4.37
N GLN A 168 10.21 -8.69 -3.24
CA GLN A 168 9.46 -9.93 -3.00
C GLN A 168 8.30 -9.66 -2.04
N PRO A 169 7.06 -9.44 -2.53
CA PRO A 169 5.91 -9.05 -1.71
C PRO A 169 5.62 -10.00 -0.55
N TRP A 170 5.71 -11.31 -0.79
CA TRP A 170 5.48 -12.35 0.21
C TRP A 170 6.34 -12.20 1.47
N THR A 171 7.55 -11.63 1.38
CA THR A 171 8.40 -11.42 2.57
C THR A 171 7.84 -10.36 3.52
N SER A 172 7.08 -9.40 3.01
CA SER A 172 6.70 -8.18 3.73
C SER A 172 5.21 -8.03 3.99
N ILE A 173 4.37 -8.78 3.27
CA ILE A 173 2.92 -8.80 3.53
C ILE A 173 2.67 -9.38 4.93
N ARG A 174 2.11 -8.55 5.82
CA ARG A 174 1.77 -8.94 7.19
C ARG A 174 0.30 -9.22 7.41
N ARG A 175 -0.59 -8.61 6.62
CA ARG A 175 -2.04 -8.65 6.85
C ARG A 175 -2.79 -9.01 5.58
N LEU A 176 -3.42 -10.18 5.59
CA LEU A 176 -4.25 -10.67 4.51
C LEU A 176 -5.68 -10.82 5.04
N CYS A 177 -6.64 -10.19 4.38
CA CYS A 177 -8.05 -10.46 4.60
C CYS A 177 -8.54 -11.41 3.51
N VAL A 178 -8.90 -12.62 3.92
CA VAL A 178 -9.54 -13.59 3.04
C VAL A 178 -11.04 -13.47 3.28
N VAL A 179 -11.78 -13.17 2.22
CA VAL A 179 -13.25 -13.18 2.29
C VAL A 179 -13.70 -14.59 1.94
N PRO A 180 -14.16 -15.41 2.91
CA PRO A 180 -14.73 -16.71 2.62
C PRO A 180 -15.88 -16.58 1.62
N MET A 181 -15.86 -17.41 0.57
CA MET A 181 -17.01 -17.56 -0.30
C MET A 181 -18.06 -18.36 0.45
N TYR A 182 -19.21 -17.75 0.73
CA TYR A 182 -20.18 -18.26 1.68
C TYR A 182 -20.87 -19.57 1.25
N PRO A 183 -21.39 -20.35 2.23
CA PRO A 183 -22.15 -21.57 2.01
C PRO A 183 -23.50 -21.37 1.31
N SER A 184 -23.97 -20.14 1.12
CA SER A 184 -25.16 -19.88 0.28
C SER A 184 -24.94 -20.27 -1.19
N GLN A 185 -23.68 -20.46 -1.61
CA GLN A 185 -23.31 -21.07 -2.90
C GLN A 185 -23.04 -22.59 -2.82
N GLY A 186 -23.38 -23.23 -1.71
CA GLY A 186 -23.23 -24.68 -1.50
C GLY A 186 -21.85 -25.15 -1.04
N SER A 187 -21.62 -26.46 -1.10
CA SER A 187 -20.37 -27.16 -0.67
C SER A 187 -19.10 -26.70 -1.40
N VAL A 188 -19.25 -26.05 -2.56
CA VAL A 188 -18.15 -25.58 -3.42
C VAL A 188 -17.37 -24.45 -2.75
N GLY A 189 -18.04 -23.42 -2.20
CA GLY A 189 -17.37 -22.27 -1.56
C GLY A 189 -16.58 -22.64 -0.30
N VAL A 190 -17.07 -23.63 0.46
CA VAL A 190 -16.36 -24.18 1.63
C VAL A 190 -15.11 -24.96 1.20
N SER A 191 -15.21 -25.78 0.15
CA SER A 191 -14.08 -26.56 -0.38
C SER A 191 -12.97 -25.65 -0.91
N GLU A 192 -13.31 -24.62 -1.66
CA GLU A 192 -12.36 -23.62 -2.16
C GLU A 192 -11.67 -22.87 -1.02
N THR A 193 -12.42 -22.41 -0.02
CA THR A 193 -11.85 -21.73 1.16
C THR A 193 -10.90 -22.65 1.93
N LYS A 194 -11.23 -23.95 2.08
CA LYS A 194 -10.33 -24.95 2.69
C LYS A 194 -9.06 -25.14 1.87
N ASN A 195 -9.16 -25.17 0.55
CA ASN A 195 -8.00 -25.30 -0.33
C ASN A 195 -7.07 -24.09 -0.23
N ASN A 196 -7.63 -22.88 -0.13
CA ASN A 196 -6.86 -21.64 0.02
C ASN A 196 -6.07 -21.64 1.33
N LEU A 197 -6.71 -22.04 2.42
CA LEU A 197 -6.04 -22.12 3.72
C LEU A 197 -4.99 -23.22 3.78
N LYS A 198 -5.26 -24.39 3.17
CA LYS A 198 -4.26 -25.47 3.04
C LYS A 198 -3.07 -25.07 2.18
N TRP A 199 -3.30 -24.23 1.16
CA TRP A 199 -2.21 -23.70 0.35
C TRP A 199 -1.33 -22.74 1.17
N LEU A 200 -1.93 -21.82 1.93
CA LEU A 200 -1.20 -20.94 2.86
C LEU A 200 -0.34 -21.73 3.86
N LEU A 201 -0.85 -22.85 4.37
CA LEU A 201 -0.10 -23.77 5.23
C LEU A 201 1.11 -24.41 4.54
N ARG A 202 1.03 -24.65 3.23
CA ARG A 202 2.09 -25.29 2.44
C ARG A 202 3.15 -24.31 1.98
N THR A 203 2.77 -23.08 1.70
CA THR A 203 3.71 -22.05 1.22
C THR A 203 4.55 -21.43 2.33
N GLY A 204 4.38 -21.86 3.59
CA GLY A 204 5.34 -21.62 4.68
C GLY A 204 5.55 -20.14 4.96
N ASP A 205 4.49 -19.38 4.81
CA ASP A 205 4.60 -18.01 4.35
C ASP A 205 4.72 -17.08 5.57
N ASN A 206 5.96 -16.92 6.05
CA ASN A 206 6.50 -16.03 7.10
C ASN A 206 5.71 -15.98 8.44
N PRO A 207 6.30 -16.42 9.59
CA PRO A 207 5.65 -16.28 10.90
C PRO A 207 5.26 -14.82 11.21
N GLY A 208 4.12 -14.64 11.89
CA GLY A 208 3.62 -13.34 12.31
C GLY A 208 2.64 -12.66 11.34
N ARG A 209 2.12 -13.36 10.31
CA ARG A 209 1.03 -12.83 9.47
C ARG A 209 -0.32 -12.92 10.17
N THR A 210 -1.15 -11.90 9.99
CA THR A 210 -2.54 -11.88 10.43
C THR A 210 -3.48 -12.21 9.27
N LEU A 211 -4.30 -13.25 9.45
CA LEU A 211 -5.37 -13.65 8.54
C LEU A 211 -6.71 -13.17 9.10
N TYR A 212 -7.33 -12.22 8.41
CA TYR A 212 -8.69 -11.77 8.70
C TYR A 212 -9.67 -12.61 7.88
N PHE A 213 -10.65 -13.20 8.56
CA PHE A 213 -11.75 -13.95 7.98
C PHE A 213 -13.02 -13.12 8.10
N ASN A 214 -13.44 -12.45 7.03
CA ASN A 214 -14.62 -11.60 7.06
C ASN A 214 -15.90 -12.37 6.71
N VAL A 215 -16.84 -12.36 7.64
CA VAL A 215 -18.08 -13.14 7.69
C VAL A 215 -19.25 -12.19 7.38
N PRO A 216 -19.73 -12.08 6.11
CA PRO A 216 -20.93 -11.33 5.76
C PRO A 216 -22.15 -11.64 6.63
N ASN A 217 -22.97 -10.62 6.88
CA ASN A 217 -24.19 -10.77 7.65
C ASN A 217 -25.18 -11.73 6.99
N GLY A 218 -25.84 -12.51 7.84
CA GLY A 218 -26.88 -13.44 7.45
C GLY A 218 -26.53 -14.85 7.91
N ARG A 219 -27.01 -15.19 9.11
CA ARG A 219 -27.26 -16.56 9.61
C ARG A 219 -26.07 -17.43 10.04
N ASP A 220 -24.84 -17.18 9.61
CA ASP A 220 -23.67 -17.95 10.09
C ASP A 220 -22.91 -17.18 11.18
N SER A 221 -23.00 -17.67 12.42
CA SER A 221 -22.23 -17.14 13.55
C SER A 221 -20.74 -17.46 13.37
N ASN A 222 -19.85 -16.64 13.96
CA ASN A 222 -18.41 -16.96 14.03
C ASN A 222 -18.14 -18.40 14.48
N ALA A 223 -19.02 -18.96 15.32
CA ALA A 223 -18.96 -20.35 15.77
C ALA A 223 -19.08 -21.37 14.62
N HIS A 224 -19.90 -21.13 13.60
CA HIS A 224 -19.99 -22.02 12.43
C HIS A 224 -18.70 -22.02 11.62
N ILE A 225 -18.12 -20.84 11.36
CA ILE A 225 -16.84 -20.70 10.67
C ILE A 225 -15.72 -21.39 11.45
N ILE A 226 -15.68 -21.20 12.77
CA ILE A 226 -14.74 -21.89 13.65
C ILE A 226 -14.96 -23.40 13.62
N ALA A 227 -16.21 -23.88 13.60
CA ALA A 227 -16.49 -25.31 13.51
C ALA A 227 -16.02 -25.90 12.17
N VAL A 228 -16.20 -25.20 11.05
CA VAL A 228 -15.88 -25.68 9.70
C VAL A 228 -14.37 -25.63 9.40
N PHE A 229 -13.69 -24.58 9.85
CA PHE A 229 -12.28 -24.29 9.51
C PHE A 229 -11.32 -24.38 10.69
N GLY A 230 -11.80 -24.61 11.92
CA GLY A 230 -11.01 -24.54 13.15
C GLY A 230 -9.79 -25.45 13.20
N SER A 231 -9.86 -26.63 12.57
CA SER A 231 -8.70 -27.52 12.46
C SER A 231 -7.58 -26.90 11.62
N ILE A 232 -7.93 -26.15 10.57
CA ILE A 232 -6.97 -25.45 9.71
C ILE A 232 -6.45 -24.19 10.40
N PHE A 233 -7.31 -23.44 11.09
CA PHE A 233 -6.89 -22.30 11.91
C PHE A 233 -5.88 -22.70 12.99
N SER A 234 -6.10 -23.84 13.64
CA SER A 234 -5.16 -24.40 14.62
C SER A 234 -3.79 -24.71 14.00
N GLN A 235 -3.76 -25.23 12.78
CA GLN A 235 -2.50 -25.49 12.05
C GLN A 235 -1.80 -24.19 11.66
N LEU A 236 -2.55 -23.18 11.20
CA LEU A 236 -2.01 -21.87 10.85
C LEU A 236 -1.39 -21.19 12.08
N LYS A 237 -2.07 -21.29 13.24
CA LYS A 237 -1.55 -20.78 14.52
C LYS A 237 -0.23 -21.44 14.92
N ARG A 238 -0.10 -22.75 14.75
CA ARG A 238 1.16 -23.47 14.98
C ARG A 238 2.30 -23.03 14.06
N GLN A 239 1.98 -22.51 12.87
CA GLN A 239 2.95 -21.91 11.95
C GLN A 239 3.21 -20.42 12.24
N GLY A 240 2.64 -19.86 13.32
CA GLY A 240 2.85 -18.48 13.73
C GLY A 240 1.90 -17.46 13.08
N PHE A 241 0.83 -17.91 12.42
CA PHE A 241 -0.22 -16.99 11.95
C PHE A 241 -1.13 -16.57 13.12
N THR A 242 -1.58 -15.32 13.09
CA THR A 242 -2.72 -14.86 13.90
C THR A 242 -3.98 -14.96 13.05
N VAL A 243 -5.01 -15.66 13.52
CA VAL A 243 -6.28 -15.79 12.79
C VAL A 243 -7.36 -15.00 13.53
N ILE A 244 -8.00 -14.06 12.82
CA ILE A 244 -9.07 -13.22 13.35
C ILE A 244 -10.31 -13.43 12.50
N VAL A 245 -11.39 -13.93 13.11
CA VAL A 245 -12.70 -14.04 12.45
C VAL A 245 -13.50 -12.79 12.78
N ARG A 246 -13.93 -12.05 11.76
CA ARG A 246 -14.69 -10.80 11.87
C ARG A 246 -16.08 -10.97 11.29
N SER A 247 -17.11 -10.67 12.05
CA SER A 247 -18.48 -10.51 11.52
C SER A 247 -18.87 -9.03 11.55
N SER A 248 -19.32 -8.50 10.41
CA SER A 248 -19.67 -7.09 10.28
C SER A 248 -21.17 -6.89 10.50
N TYR A 249 -21.66 -6.68 11.72
CA TYR A 249 -23.10 -6.42 11.99
C TYR A 249 -23.63 -5.16 11.28
N GLU A 250 -24.91 -5.15 10.89
CA GLU A 250 -25.61 -4.00 10.28
C GLU A 250 -25.58 -2.72 11.15
N TRP A 251 -25.15 -2.82 12.41
CA TRP A 251 -25.14 -1.74 13.40
C TRP A 251 -23.73 -1.24 13.77
N GLY A 252 -22.74 -1.44 12.90
CA GLY A 252 -21.57 -0.56 12.81
C GLY A 252 -20.36 -0.88 13.71
N MET A 253 -20.36 -1.97 14.47
CA MET A 253 -19.16 -2.45 15.19
C MET A 253 -18.82 -3.89 14.76
N PRO A 254 -17.64 -4.14 14.16
CA PRO A 254 -17.21 -5.50 13.84
C PRO A 254 -16.99 -6.29 15.14
N TYR A 255 -17.60 -7.47 15.23
CA TYR A 255 -17.28 -8.41 16.31
C TYR A 255 -16.11 -9.27 15.87
N GLU A 256 -15.00 -9.17 16.60
CA GLU A 256 -13.77 -9.92 16.32
C GLU A 256 -13.63 -11.10 17.28
N THR A 257 -13.28 -12.26 16.74
CA THR A 257 -12.88 -13.43 17.52
C THR A 257 -11.47 -13.82 17.11
N VAL A 258 -10.52 -13.69 18.04
CA VAL A 258 -9.16 -14.18 17.85
C VAL A 258 -9.15 -15.68 18.15
N VAL A 259 -8.71 -16.48 17.18
CA VAL A 259 -8.71 -17.96 17.25
C VAL A 259 -7.29 -18.48 17.49
#